data_AF-A0A377D4Z2-F1
#
_entry.id   AF-A0A377D4Z2-F1
#
_cell.length_a   1.000
_cell.length_b   1.000
_cell.length_c   1.000
_cell.angle_alpha   90.00
_cell.angle_beta   90.00
_cell.angle_gamma   90.00
#
_symmetry.space_group_name_H-M   'P 1'
#
loop_
_entity.id
_entity.type
_entity.pdbx_description
1 polymer ?
#
loop_
_entity_poly.entity_id
_entity_poly.type
_entity_poly.pdbx_seq_one_letter_code
_entity_poly.pdbx_strand_id
1 'polypeptide(L)'
;MPFCWTLPAPAKAWCVKDPDALKNWSPESNQEIAATQRELIDSAFHALRPGGTLVYSTCTLNQEENEAVCLWLKETYPDAVEFLPLGDLFPGANKALTEEGFLNVFPQIYDCEGFFVARLRKTQAIPALPAPKYKVGNFPFSPVKRSRSRSNSSGGCKCWLKLG
;
A
#
# COMPACT_ATOMS: atom_id res chain seq x y z
N MET A 1 3.13 7.38 -10.63
CA MET A 1 1.74 6.89 -10.55
C MET A 1 1.59 6.30 -9.16
N PRO A 2 0.86 6.96 -8.25
CA PRO A 2 0.56 6.39 -6.94
C PRO A 2 -0.42 5.24 -7.13
N PHE A 3 -0.03 4.04 -6.71
CA PHE A 3 -0.94 2.90 -6.60
C PHE A 3 -1.69 3.05 -5.27
N CYS A 4 -2.95 3.47 -5.33
CA CYS A 4 -3.85 3.49 -4.18
C CYS A 4 -4.56 2.13 -4.13
N TRP A 5 -4.24 1.31 -3.12
CA TRP A 5 -4.89 0.03 -2.88
C TRP A 5 -5.70 0.16 -1.59
N THR A 6 -6.96 0.57 -1.72
CA THR A 6 -7.94 0.51 -0.62
C THR A 6 -8.64 -0.85 -0.68
N LEU A 7 -8.43 -1.72 0.31
CA LEU A 7 -9.18 -2.97 0.47
C LEU A 7 -10.18 -2.88 1.64
N PRO A 8 -11.36 -3.52 1.54
CA PRO A 8 -12.37 -3.52 2.58
C PRO A 8 -11.95 -4.45 3.75
N ALA A 9 -11.53 -3.86 4.86
CA ALA A 9 -11.53 -4.54 6.17
C ALA A 9 -12.96 -4.47 6.75
N PRO A 10 -13.42 -5.45 7.57
CA PRO A 10 -14.66 -5.30 8.32
C PRO A 10 -14.52 -4.06 9.20
N ALA A 11 -15.24 -3.01 8.82
CA ALA A 11 -15.10 -1.69 9.40
C ALA A 11 -15.54 -1.76 10.87
N LYS A 12 -14.59 -1.75 11.81
CA LYS A 12 -14.88 -1.49 13.24
C LYS A 12 -15.54 -0.11 13.41
N ALA A 13 -15.41 0.79 12.44
CA ALA A 13 -16.14 2.05 12.34
C ALA A 13 -17.65 1.90 12.06
N TRP A 14 -18.14 0.74 11.61
CA TRP A 14 -19.56 0.48 11.32
C TRP A 14 -20.40 0.16 12.58
N CYS A 15 -19.76 -0.07 13.74
CA CYS A 15 -20.47 -0.33 15.01
C CYS A 15 -21.46 0.78 15.43
N VAL A 16 -21.32 2.00 14.88
CA VAL A 16 -22.26 3.10 15.15
C VAL A 16 -23.58 2.93 14.36
N LYS A 17 -23.59 2.18 13.25
CA LYS A 17 -24.77 2.00 12.38
C LYS A 17 -25.42 0.62 12.47
N ASP A 18 -24.67 -0.42 12.81
CA ASP A 18 -25.21 -1.78 12.92
C ASP A 18 -24.72 -2.49 14.21
N PRO A 19 -25.62 -2.71 15.18
CA PRO A 19 -25.27 -3.34 16.45
C PRO A 19 -24.93 -4.84 16.31
N ASP A 20 -25.20 -5.48 15.17
CA ASP A 20 -24.82 -6.88 14.93
C ASP A 20 -23.36 -7.03 14.47
N ALA A 21 -22.66 -5.94 14.11
CA ALA A 21 -21.24 -5.98 13.74
C ALA A 21 -20.32 -6.48 14.86
N LEU A 22 -20.74 -6.34 16.12
CA LEU A 22 -20.04 -6.86 17.30
C LEU A 22 -20.20 -8.37 17.50
N LYS A 23 -21.21 -9.02 16.89
CA LYS A 23 -21.49 -10.44 17.13
C LYS A 23 -20.47 -11.39 16.50
N ASN A 24 -19.82 -10.98 15.42
CA ASN A 24 -18.78 -11.77 14.74
C ASN A 24 -17.36 -11.32 15.12
N TRP A 25 -17.23 -10.45 16.13
CA TRP A 25 -15.94 -9.92 16.56
C TRP A 25 -15.30 -10.89 17.57
N SER A 26 -14.11 -11.39 17.24
CA SER A 26 -13.26 -12.13 18.18
C SER A 26 -11.80 -11.66 18.05
N PRO A 27 -11.01 -11.76 19.13
CA PRO A 27 -9.58 -11.48 19.07
C PRO A 27 -8.84 -12.35 18.05
N GLU A 28 -9.26 -13.61 17.89
CA GLU A 28 -8.68 -14.53 16.91
C GLU A 28 -8.95 -14.05 15.47
N SER A 29 -10.17 -13.59 15.20
CA SER A 29 -10.55 -13.04 13.89
C SER A 29 -9.72 -11.79 13.53
N ASN A 30 -9.41 -10.92 14.50
CA ASN A 30 -8.55 -9.77 14.27
C ASN A 30 -7.13 -10.17 13.86
N GLN A 31 -6.58 -11.23 14.45
CA GLN A 31 -5.25 -11.72 14.09
C GLN A 31 -5.21 -12.32 12.68
N GLU A 32 -6.26 -13.04 12.28
CA GLU A 32 -6.39 -13.56 10.91
C GLU A 32 -6.50 -12.42 9.89
N ILE A 33 -7.25 -11.37 10.22
CA ILE A 33 -7.36 -10.16 9.39
C ILE A 33 -6.01 -9.45 9.28
N ALA A 34 -5.30 -9.26 10.40
CA ALA A 34 -3.98 -8.64 10.41
C ALA A 34 -2.95 -9.47 9.62
N ALA A 35 -3.00 -10.80 9.70
CA ALA A 35 -2.18 -11.68 8.88
C ALA A 35 -2.47 -11.48 7.38
N THR A 36 -3.75 -11.42 7.00
CA THR A 36 -4.16 -11.16 5.62
C THR A 36 -3.70 -9.78 5.14
N GLN A 37 -3.81 -8.74 5.98
CA GLN A 37 -3.34 -7.39 5.66
C GLN A 37 -1.82 -7.34 5.45
N ARG A 38 -1.04 -8.10 6.22
CA ARG A 38 0.42 -8.24 6.02
C ARG A 38 0.76 -8.84 4.66
N GLU A 39 0.06 -9.89 4.23
CA GLU A 39 0.27 -10.48 2.91
C GLU A 39 -0.08 -9.49 1.78
N LEU A 40 -1.16 -8.72 1.94
CA LEU A 40 -1.59 -7.74 0.95
C LEU A 40 -0.59 -6.57 0.82
N ILE A 41 -0.13 -6.01 1.95
CA ILE A 41 0.81 -4.90 1.92
C ILE A 41 2.18 -5.36 1.37
N ASP A 42 2.61 -6.58 1.67
CA ASP A 42 3.84 -7.16 1.11
C ASP A 42 3.73 -7.33 -0.41
N SER A 43 2.63 -7.90 -0.90
CA SER A 43 2.37 -8.03 -2.33
C SER A 43 2.36 -6.66 -3.05
N ALA A 44 1.68 -5.67 -2.46
CA ALA A 44 1.66 -4.30 -2.97
C ALA A 44 3.06 -3.67 -2.99
N PHE A 45 3.87 -3.92 -1.96
CA PHE A 45 5.23 -3.41 -1.86
C PHE A 45 6.17 -4.07 -2.88
N HIS A 46 5.99 -5.36 -3.18
CA HIS A 46 6.68 -6.05 -4.28
C HIS A 46 6.30 -5.49 -5.65
N ALA A 47 5.03 -5.19 -5.89
CA ALA A 47 4.56 -4.58 -7.14
C ALA A 47 5.04 -3.12 -7.33
N LEU A 48 5.41 -2.45 -6.24
CA LEU A 48 5.87 -1.06 -6.27
C LEU A 48 7.29 -0.95 -6.85
N ARG A 49 7.49 0.03 -7.73
CA ARG A 49 8.82 0.38 -8.25
C ARG A 49 9.68 1.09 -7.18
N PRO A 50 11.02 0.99 -7.22
CA PRO A 50 11.89 1.85 -6.43
C PRO A 50 11.60 3.34 -6.69
N GLY A 51 11.60 4.14 -5.64
CA GLY A 51 11.13 5.53 -5.62
C GLY A 51 9.61 5.70 -5.65
N GLY A 52 8.83 4.62 -5.69
CA GLY A 52 7.37 4.66 -5.65
C GLY A 52 6.83 4.97 -4.26
N THR A 53 5.58 5.45 -4.20
CA THR A 53 4.84 5.69 -2.96
C THR A 53 3.69 4.71 -2.86
N LEU A 54 3.58 4.06 -1.70
CA LEU A 54 2.46 3.22 -1.28
C LEU A 54 1.65 3.99 -0.23
N VAL A 55 0.34 3.97 -0.35
CA VAL A 55 -0.57 4.46 0.69
C VAL A 55 -1.35 3.27 1.21
N TYR A 56 -1.23 3.03 2.52
CA TYR A 56 -1.98 2.02 3.24
C TYR A 56 -3.07 2.72 4.05
N SER A 57 -4.30 2.21 3.99
CA SER A 57 -5.42 2.82 4.71
C SER A 57 -6.44 1.78 5.11
N THR A 58 -7.05 1.96 6.27
CA THR A 58 -8.09 1.05 6.78
C THR A 58 -9.17 1.83 7.54
N CYS A 59 -10.35 1.22 7.71
CA CYS A 59 -11.47 1.78 8.49
C CYS A 59 -11.58 1.13 9.88
N THR A 60 -10.43 0.82 10.50
CA THR A 60 -10.29 0.28 11.85
C THR A 60 -9.42 1.22 12.69
N LEU A 61 -9.57 1.14 14.00
CA LEU A 61 -8.77 1.89 14.98
C LEU A 61 -7.84 0.94 15.77
N ASN A 62 -7.73 -0.31 15.34
CA ASN A 62 -6.94 -1.33 16.04
C ASN A 62 -5.47 -1.27 15.62
N GLN A 63 -4.59 -1.09 16.60
CA GLN A 63 -3.16 -0.96 16.33
C GLN A 63 -2.53 -2.18 15.66
N GLU A 64 -3.06 -3.38 15.95
CA GLU A 64 -2.58 -4.63 15.33
C GLU A 64 -2.80 -4.67 13.81
N GLU A 65 -3.82 -3.98 13.31
CA GLU A 65 -4.17 -3.90 11.88
C GLU A 65 -3.53 -2.66 11.21
N ASN A 66 -2.97 -1.75 12.00
CA ASN A 66 -2.55 -0.43 11.59
C ASN A 66 -1.05 -0.25 11.73
N GLU A 67 -0.61 0.29 12.86
CA GLU A 67 0.79 0.56 13.14
C GLU A 67 1.61 -0.74 13.07
N ALA A 68 1.10 -1.85 13.62
CA ALA A 68 1.81 -3.13 13.61
C ALA A 68 2.07 -3.68 12.19
N VAL A 69 1.12 -3.52 11.26
CA VAL A 69 1.29 -3.95 9.85
C VAL A 69 2.34 -3.09 9.15
N CYS A 70 2.33 -1.78 9.39
CA CYS A 70 3.30 -0.85 8.80
C CYS A 70 4.71 -1.07 9.36
N LEU A 71 4.82 -1.26 10.68
CA LEU A 71 6.07 -1.56 11.38
C LEU A 71 6.63 -2.91 10.93
N TRP A 72 5.79 -3.95 10.82
CA TRP A 72 6.19 -5.25 10.31
C TRP A 72 6.80 -5.16 8.89
N LEU A 73 6.23 -4.36 8.00
CA LEU A 73 6.79 -4.16 6.65
C LEU A 73 8.16 -3.48 6.73
N LYS A 74 8.32 -2.50 7.63
CA LYS A 74 9.59 -1.80 7.86
C LYS A 74 10.64 -2.73 8.48
N GLU A 75 10.26 -3.62 9.39
CA GLU A 75 11.15 -4.64 9.95
C GLU A 75 11.56 -5.69 8.90
N THR A 76 10.64 -6.06 8.00
CA THR A 76 10.90 -7.03 6.92
C THR A 76 11.84 -6.43 5.87
N TYR A 77 11.70 -5.14 5.56
CA TYR A 77 12.53 -4.43 4.57
C TYR A 77 13.11 -3.12 5.14
N PRO A 78 14.04 -3.18 6.10
CA PRO A 78 14.53 -2.02 6.84
C PRO A 78 15.16 -0.96 5.95
N ASP A 79 15.87 -1.38 4.93
CA ASP A 79 16.59 -0.50 4.00
C ASP A 79 15.72 -0.05 2.81
N ALA A 80 14.55 -0.67 2.60
CA ALA A 80 13.69 -0.39 1.45
C ALA A 80 12.44 0.44 1.77
N VAL A 81 12.05 0.55 3.03
CA VAL A 81 10.83 1.25 3.45
C VAL A 81 11.19 2.56 4.13
N GLU A 82 10.53 3.65 3.75
CA GLU A 82 10.65 4.95 4.41
C GLU A 82 9.25 5.48 4.70
N PHE A 83 8.98 5.86 5.96
CA PHE A 83 7.71 6.49 6.33
C PHE A 83 7.75 7.98 5.98
N LEU A 84 6.73 8.44 5.26
CA LEU A 84 6.60 9.83 4.87
C LEU A 84 5.52 10.49 5.72
N PRO A 85 5.88 11.35 6.69
CA PRO A 85 4.93 11.92 7.64
C PRO A 85 3.82 12.69 6.93
N LEU A 86 2.62 12.62 7.50
CA LEU A 86 1.40 13.19 6.95
C LEU A 86 0.89 14.44 7.71
N GLY A 87 1.70 15.00 8.61
CA GLY A 87 1.32 16.16 9.44
C GLY A 87 0.98 17.43 8.65
N ASP A 88 1.55 17.58 7.45
CA ASP A 88 1.30 18.70 6.55
C ASP A 88 0.29 18.39 5.44
N LEU A 89 -0.41 17.25 5.52
CA LEU A 89 -1.34 16.83 4.46
C LEU A 89 -2.52 17.80 4.31
N PHE A 90 -3.04 18.32 5.43
CA PHE A 90 -4.12 19.29 5.47
C PHE A 90 -4.05 20.12 6.76
N PRO A 91 -4.66 21.33 6.81
CA PRO A 91 -4.72 22.14 8.01
C PRO A 91 -5.39 21.40 9.16
N GLY A 92 -4.63 21.10 10.21
CA GLY A 92 -5.11 20.36 11.38
C GLY A 92 -4.68 18.90 11.45
N ALA A 93 -4.08 18.32 10.39
CA ALA A 93 -3.67 16.91 10.36
C ALA A 93 -2.80 16.49 11.56
N ASN A 94 -2.00 17.42 12.11
CA ASN A 94 -1.23 17.24 13.35
C ASN A 94 -2.05 16.75 14.56
N LYS A 95 -3.37 16.99 14.61
CA LYS A 95 -4.25 16.52 15.70
C LYS A 95 -4.40 14.99 15.74
N ALA A 96 -4.17 14.33 14.61
CA ALA A 96 -4.33 12.88 14.44
C ALA A 96 -3.01 12.21 14.05
N LEU A 97 -1.88 12.90 14.20
CA LEU A 97 -0.57 12.42 13.79
C LEU A 97 0.04 11.52 14.85
N THR A 98 0.54 10.34 14.46
CA THR A 98 1.33 9.46 15.32
C THR A 98 2.81 9.86 15.33
N GLU A 99 3.60 9.33 16.26
CA GLU A 99 5.04 9.63 16.36
C GLU A 99 5.82 9.23 15.10
N GLU A 100 5.38 8.15 14.45
CA GLU A 100 5.93 7.61 13.21
C GLU A 100 5.47 8.40 11.97
N GLY A 101 4.54 9.35 12.14
CA GLY A 101 4.02 10.22 11.08
C GLY A 101 2.80 9.68 10.34
N PHE A 102 2.11 8.68 10.88
CA PHE A 102 0.84 8.17 10.35
C PHE A 102 -0.33 9.05 10.80
N LEU A 103 -1.45 8.97 10.09
CA LEU A 103 -2.70 9.59 10.53
C LEU A 103 -3.61 8.54 11.12
N ASN A 104 -3.84 8.62 12.43
CA ASN A 104 -4.82 7.82 13.14
C ASN A 104 -6.00 8.71 13.54
N VAL A 105 -7.03 8.72 12.70
CA VAL A 105 -8.17 9.64 12.83
C VAL A 105 -9.26 9.01 13.67
N PHE A 106 -9.37 9.49 14.91
CA PHE A 106 -10.45 9.13 15.81
C PHE A 106 -11.73 9.95 15.50
N PRO A 107 -12.92 9.35 15.65
CA PRO A 107 -14.19 10.03 15.34
C PRO A 107 -14.37 11.39 16.02
N GLN A 108 -13.89 11.50 17.27
CA GLN A 108 -13.95 12.72 18.08
C GLN A 108 -13.15 13.92 17.55
N ILE A 109 -12.22 13.71 16.62
CA ILE A 109 -11.31 14.78 16.16
C ILE A 109 -11.95 15.60 15.04
N TYR A 110 -12.69 14.96 14.13
CA TYR A 110 -13.22 15.60 12.92
C TYR A 110 -14.69 15.27 12.63
N ASP A 111 -15.42 14.68 13.58
CA ASP A 111 -16.83 14.30 13.42
C ASP A 111 -17.05 13.40 12.17
N CYS A 112 -16.16 12.42 12.01
CA CYS A 112 -16.15 11.50 10.87
C CYS A 112 -15.95 10.04 11.32
N GLU A 113 -16.13 9.10 10.41
CA GLU A 113 -15.86 7.68 10.68
C GLU A 113 -14.36 7.48 10.95
N GLY A 114 -14.00 6.64 11.93
CA GLY A 114 -12.60 6.44 12.31
C GLY A 114 -11.80 5.75 11.20
N PHE A 115 -10.63 6.30 10.86
CA PHE A 115 -9.78 5.77 9.78
C PHE A 115 -8.29 5.93 10.07
N PHE A 116 -7.50 5.02 9.49
CA PHE A 116 -6.04 5.04 9.57
C PHE A 116 -5.44 5.23 8.18
N VAL A 117 -4.40 6.05 8.06
CA VAL A 117 -3.62 6.24 6.82
C VAL A 117 -2.12 6.28 7.12
N ALA A 118 -1.36 5.43 6.43
CA ALA A 118 0.09 5.45 6.39
C ALA A 118 0.58 5.68 4.96
N ARG A 119 1.64 6.47 4.81
CA ARG A 119 2.30 6.74 3.54
C ARG A 119 3.75 6.26 3.60
N LEU A 120 4.08 5.34 2.72
CA LEU A 120 5.38 4.69 2.66
C LEU A 120 6.04 4.94 1.30
N ARG A 121 7.35 5.14 1.27
CA ARG A 121 8.15 5.20 0.06
C ARG A 121 9.06 3.99 -0.03
N LYS A 122 9.12 3.39 -1.21
CA LYS A 122 10.09 2.34 -1.53
C LYS A 122 11.40 3.01 -1.94
N THR A 123 12.44 2.92 -1.14
CA THR A 123 13.74 3.59 -1.41
C THR A 123 14.59 2.78 -2.39
N GLN A 124 14.57 1.45 -2.30
CA GLN A 124 15.37 0.56 -3.13
C GLN A 124 14.59 -0.64 -3.67
N ALA A 125 15.19 -1.35 -4.63
CA ALA A 125 14.66 -2.61 -5.12
C ALA A 125 14.82 -3.68 -4.03
N ILE A 126 13.76 -4.49 -3.86
CA ILE A 126 13.77 -5.67 -2.98
C ILE A 126 13.96 -6.92 -3.84
N PRO A 127 14.47 -8.03 -3.28
CA PRO A 127 14.58 -9.29 -4.00
C PRO A 127 13.25 -9.69 -4.63
N ALA A 128 13.30 -10.22 -5.85
CA ALA A 128 12.12 -10.70 -6.53
C ALA A 128 11.57 -11.95 -5.84
N LEU A 129 10.24 -12.03 -5.73
CA LEU A 129 9.58 -13.25 -5.26
C LEU A 129 9.92 -14.43 -6.18
N PRO A 130 10.04 -15.66 -5.64
CA PRO A 130 10.25 -16.84 -6.45
C PRO A 130 9.10 -17.00 -7.45
N ALA A 131 9.42 -17.40 -8.68
CA ALA A 131 8.41 -17.59 -9.71
C ALA A 131 7.37 -18.61 -9.22
N PRO A 132 6.06 -18.30 -9.36
CA PRO A 132 5.01 -19.23 -8.94
C PRO A 132 5.15 -20.53 -9.73
N LYS A 133 5.13 -21.67 -9.01
CA LYS A 133 5.21 -23.01 -9.62
C LYS A 133 3.88 -23.50 -10.19
N TYR A 134 2.79 -22.75 -10.03
CA TYR A 134 1.49 -23.15 -10.57
C TYR A 134 1.42 -22.84 -12.07
N LYS A 135 0.84 -23.77 -12.85
CA LYS A 135 0.54 -23.52 -14.25
C LYS A 135 -0.59 -22.50 -14.31
N VAL A 136 -0.28 -21.28 -14.77
CA VAL A 136 -1.33 -20.34 -15.20
C VAL A 136 -2.18 -21.05 -16.24
N GLY A 137 -3.47 -21.24 -15.95
CA GLY A 137 -4.42 -21.76 -16.92
C GLY A 137 -4.45 -20.87 -18.17
N ASN A 138 -4.99 -21.39 -19.27
CA ASN A 138 -5.07 -20.64 -20.51
C ASN A 138 -6.01 -19.43 -20.30
N PHE A 139 -5.45 -18.25 -20.05
CA PHE A 139 -6.27 -17.04 -19.87
C PHE A 139 -6.98 -16.73 -21.20
N PRO A 140 -8.28 -16.39 -21.18
CA PRO A 140 -9.04 -16.03 -22.39
C PRO A 140 -8.63 -14.67 -22.97
N PHE A 141 -7.55 -14.06 -22.46
CA PHE A 141 -7.06 -12.75 -22.86
C PHE A 141 -5.80 -12.89 -23.70
N SER A 142 -5.83 -12.30 -24.90
CA SER A 142 -4.62 -12.17 -25.72
C SER A 142 -3.73 -11.07 -25.15
N PRO A 143 -2.39 -11.28 -25.04
CA PRO A 143 -1.47 -10.22 -24.63
C PRO A 143 -1.62 -9.00 -25.54
N VAL A 144 -1.82 -7.81 -24.96
CA VAL A 144 -1.83 -6.56 -25.72
C VAL A 144 -0.45 -6.38 -26.35
N LYS A 145 -0.39 -6.42 -27.69
CA LYS A 145 0.84 -6.09 -28.45
C LYS A 145 1.25 -4.67 -28.06
N ARG A 146 2.47 -4.49 -27.53
CA ARG A 146 3.06 -3.16 -27.35
C ARG A 146 3.09 -2.46 -28.71
N SER A 147 2.18 -1.51 -28.91
CA SER A 147 2.20 -0.62 -30.06
C SER A 147 3.54 0.12 -30.07
N ARG A 148 4.29 0.01 -31.18
CA ARG A 148 5.46 0.84 -31.48
C ARG A 148 5.05 2.30 -31.30
N SER A 149 5.68 3.01 -30.36
CA SER A 149 5.66 4.47 -30.38
C SER A 149 6.26 4.91 -31.71
N ARG A 150 5.47 5.67 -32.47
CA ARG A 150 5.87 6.27 -33.73
C ARG A 150 7.19 7.01 -33.54
N SER A 151 8.19 6.58 -34.29
CA SER A 151 9.34 7.38 -34.68
C SER A 151 8.83 8.68 -35.30
N ASN A 152 9.05 9.81 -34.62
CA ASN A 152 9.12 11.10 -35.29
C ASN A 152 10.59 11.49 -35.37
N SER A 153 11.10 11.40 -36.59
CA SER A 153 12.43 11.81 -37.02
C SER A 153 12.63 13.31 -36.86
N SER A 154 13.65 13.74 -36.13
CA SER A 154 14.64 14.76 -36.56
C SER A 154 15.49 15.23 -35.38
N GLY A 155 16.83 15.18 -35.53
CA GLY A 155 17.81 15.81 -34.63
C GLY A 155 18.81 14.83 -34.02
N GLY A 156 20.09 14.96 -34.37
CA GLY A 156 21.19 14.06 -34.00
C GLY A 156 21.39 13.91 -32.49
N CYS A 157 21.97 12.82 -32.01
CA CYS A 157 23.42 12.64 -32.03
C CYS A 157 23.82 11.19 -32.30
N LYS A 158 24.70 11.03 -33.30
CA LYS A 158 25.44 9.79 -33.59
C LYS A 158 26.44 9.55 -32.45
N CYS A 159 26.27 8.48 -31.68
CA CYS A 159 27.37 7.88 -30.94
C CYS A 159 27.89 6.70 -31.76
N TRP A 160 29.14 6.86 -32.21
CA TRP A 160 29.87 5.95 -33.06
C TRP A 160 30.17 4.62 -32.35
N LEU A 161 30.07 3.51 -33.08
CA LEU A 161 31.01 2.40 -33.01
C LEU A 161 31.05 1.71 -34.38
N LYS A 162 32.23 1.82 -35.01
CA LYS A 162 32.66 1.13 -36.24
C LYS A 162 32.60 -0.38 -36.06
N LEU A 163 32.44 -1.13 -37.16
CA LEU A 163 33.44 -2.06 -37.72
C LEU A 163 32.78 -2.96 -38.79
N GLY A 164 33.45 -3.10 -39.94
CA GLY A 164 33.12 -4.05 -41.02
C GLY A 164 32.84 -3.37 -42.34
#